data_AF-A0A316S6S4-F1
#
_entry.id   AF-A0A316S6S4-F1
#
_cell.length_a   1.000
_cell.length_b   1.000
_cell.length_c   1.000
_cell.angle_alpha   90.00
_cell.angle_beta   90.00
_cell.angle_gamma   90.00
#
_symmetry.space_group_name_H-M   'P 1'
#
loop_
_entity.id
_entity.type
_entity.pdbx_description
1 polymer ?
#
loop_
_entity_poly.entity_id
_entity_poly.type
_entity_poly.pdbx_seq_one_letter_code
_entity_poly.pdbx_strand_id
1 'polypeptide(L)'
;MAEDFLGYGGKLDEEFVHADNPSVKTEPFEKFEVRAAFEKPQLLDGLVRLKTAMGEALFDKYINPLENVNLSGSSLIILAGQEKLRTALVSRWLPVIKAAFNVDNVRVVGGGRGGVDAY
;
A
#
# COMPACT_ATOMS: atom_id res chain seq x y z
N MET A 1 -4.05 11.68 -47.61
CA MET A 1 -2.77 11.10 -47.15
C MET A 1 -3.17 10.06 -46.13
N ALA A 2 -3.23 8.80 -46.53
CA ALA A 2 -3.53 7.70 -45.63
C ALA A 2 -2.25 7.38 -44.87
N GLU A 3 -2.27 7.50 -43.55
CA GLU A 3 -1.17 7.02 -42.72
C GLU A 3 -1.36 5.51 -42.58
N ASP A 4 -0.56 4.77 -43.34
CA ASP A 4 -0.48 3.31 -43.29
C ASP A 4 -0.01 2.87 -41.90
N PHE A 5 -0.95 2.33 -41.12
CA PHE A 5 -0.68 1.56 -39.93
C PHE A 5 0.05 0.26 -40.31
N LEU A 6 1.38 0.32 -40.36
CA LEU A 6 2.23 -0.87 -40.43
C LEU A 6 2.43 -1.45 -39.03
N GLY A 7 1.44 -2.20 -38.55
CA GLY A 7 1.61 -3.05 -37.37
C GLY A 7 2.68 -4.11 -37.65
N TYR A 8 3.86 -3.97 -37.03
CA TYR A 8 4.92 -4.97 -37.14
C TYR A 8 4.58 -6.15 -36.23
N GLY A 9 4.24 -7.32 -36.82
CA GLY A 9 4.16 -8.58 -36.08
C GLY A 9 2.77 -9.08 -35.66
N GLY A 10 1.68 -8.45 -36.11
CA GLY A 10 0.32 -8.99 -35.93
C GLY A 10 -0.19 -9.02 -34.48
N LYS A 11 0.47 -8.28 -33.58
CA LYS A 11 -0.04 -8.00 -32.23
C LYS A 11 -0.37 -6.51 -32.14
N LEU A 12 -1.53 -6.21 -31.59
CA LEU A 12 -1.94 -4.86 -31.18
C LEU A 12 -1.27 -4.49 -29.84
N ASP A 13 0.04 -4.74 -29.74
CA ASP A 13 0.80 -4.28 -28.58
C ASP A 13 1.15 -2.81 -28.85
N GLU A 14 0.33 -1.90 -28.31
CA GLU A 14 0.63 -0.46 -28.33
C GLU A 14 1.81 -0.19 -27.40
N GLU A 15 2.96 0.18 -27.95
CA GLU A 15 4.05 0.75 -27.16
C GLU A 15 3.64 2.17 -26.75
N PHE A 16 3.33 2.37 -25.47
CA PHE A 16 3.00 3.69 -24.92
C PHE A 16 4.24 4.61 -24.98
N VAL A 17 4.29 5.48 -25.99
CA VAL A 17 5.32 6.52 -26.09
C VAL A 17 4.92 7.70 -25.19
N HIS A 18 5.32 7.66 -23.93
CA HIS A 18 5.18 8.81 -23.03
C HIS A 18 6.36 9.77 -23.18
N ALA A 19 6.15 11.06 -22.92
CA ALA A 19 7.25 12.01 -22.77
C ALA A 19 8.08 11.63 -21.54
N ASP A 20 9.40 11.54 -21.72
CA ASP A 20 10.33 11.18 -20.65
C ASP A 20 10.27 12.25 -19.55
N ASN A 21 9.73 11.90 -18.38
CA ASN A 21 9.59 12.82 -17.25
C ASN A 21 10.67 12.50 -16.20
N PRO A 22 11.73 13.32 -16.07
CA PRO A 22 12.83 13.04 -15.15
C PRO A 22 12.43 13.09 -13.66
N SER A 23 11.22 13.56 -13.36
CA SER A 23 10.68 13.60 -12.00
C SER A 23 9.94 12.32 -11.60
N VAL A 24 9.66 11.42 -12.54
CA VAL A 24 8.98 10.14 -12.29
C VAL A 24 10.03 9.04 -12.26
N LYS A 25 9.97 8.19 -11.25
CA LYS A 25 10.86 7.03 -11.11
C LYS A 25 10.05 5.78 -10.84
N THR A 26 10.43 4.69 -11.51
CA THR A 26 9.89 3.37 -11.22
C THR A 26 10.81 2.72 -10.19
N GLU A 27 10.28 2.46 -9.01
CA GLU A 27 11.01 1.78 -7.94
C GLU A 27 10.44 0.37 -7.73
N PRO A 28 11.29 -0.62 -7.43
CA PRO A 28 10.83 -1.95 -7.10
C PRO A 28 10.01 -1.91 -5.80
N PHE A 29 8.97 -2.74 -5.73
CA PHE A 29 8.16 -2.84 -4.53
C PHE A 29 9.00 -3.34 -3.35
N GLU A 30 8.98 -2.59 -2.25
CA GLU A 30 9.64 -2.96 -1.00
C GLU A 30 8.63 -3.13 0.13
N LYS A 31 8.85 -4.16 0.95
CA LYS A 31 8.02 -4.48 2.12
C LYS A 31 7.88 -3.25 3.02
N PHE A 32 6.65 -2.94 3.45
CA PHE A 32 6.39 -1.77 4.28
C PHE A 32 7.25 -1.73 5.56
N GLU A 33 7.50 -2.87 6.22
CA GLU A 33 8.34 -2.93 7.42
C GLU A 33 9.76 -2.40 7.18
N VAL A 34 10.34 -2.67 6.01
CA VAL A 34 11.69 -2.21 5.65
C VAL A 34 11.68 -0.71 5.35
N ARG A 35 10.71 -0.24 4.55
CA ARG A 35 10.53 1.19 4.27
C ARG A 35 10.28 1.99 5.54
N ALA A 36 9.42 1.49 6.43
CA ALA A 36 9.08 2.14 7.69
C ALA A 36 10.29 2.26 8.63
N ALA A 37 11.22 1.29 8.61
CA ALA A 37 12.44 1.38 9.41
C ALA A 37 13.31 2.59 9.03
N PHE A 38 13.33 2.95 7.75
CA PHE A 38 14.09 4.09 7.24
C PHE A 38 13.32 5.40 7.33
N GLU A 39 12.06 5.41 6.87
CA GLU A 39 11.26 6.63 6.72
C GLU A 39 10.56 7.05 8.02
N LYS A 40 10.17 6.09 8.87
CA LYS A 40 9.25 6.30 10.00
C LYS A 40 9.63 5.46 11.23
N PRO A 41 10.80 5.71 11.85
CA PRO A 41 11.27 4.92 12.99
C PRO A 41 10.28 4.83 14.16
N GLN A 42 9.43 5.84 14.34
CA GLN A 42 8.39 5.88 15.36
C GLN A 42 7.32 4.78 15.23
N LEU A 43 7.22 4.12 14.07
CA LEU A 43 6.27 3.02 13.84
C LEU A 43 6.85 1.66 14.25
N LEU A 44 8.17 1.54 14.41
CA LEU A 44 8.85 0.25 14.54
C LEU A 44 8.37 -0.56 15.75
N ASP A 45 8.28 0.07 16.92
CA ASP A 45 7.81 -0.62 18.14
C ASP A 45 6.39 -1.15 17.99
N GLY A 46 5.53 -0.41 17.28
CA GLY A 46 4.16 -0.84 16.98
C GLY A 46 4.13 -1.98 15.97
N LEU A 47 4.98 -1.92 14.94
CA LEU A 47 5.11 -2.97 13.93
C LEU A 47 5.65 -4.27 14.51
N VAL A 48 6.64 -4.22 15.40
CA VAL A 48 7.17 -5.40 16.10
C VAL A 48 6.07 -6.06 16.93
N ARG A 49 5.36 -5.27 17.76
CA ARG A 49 4.23 -5.77 18.55
C ARG A 49 3.13 -6.38 17.69
N LEU A 50 2.81 -5.73 16.57
CA LEU A 50 1.81 -6.21 15.63
C LEU A 50 2.24 -7.53 14.97
N LYS A 51 3.50 -7.64 14.55
CA LYS A 51 4.07 -8.85 13.96
C LYS A 51 4.05 -10.02 14.94
N THR A 52 4.39 -9.78 16.21
CA THR A 52 4.29 -10.79 17.27
C THR A 52 2.84 -11.25 17.47
N ALA A 53 1.88 -10.33 17.49
CA ALA A 53 0.47 -10.66 17.73
C ALA A 53 -0.21 -11.37 16.54
N MET A 54 0.17 -11.03 15.30
CA MET A 54 -0.40 -11.62 14.09
C MET A 54 0.31 -12.91 13.66
N GLY A 55 1.60 -13.04 13.97
CA GLY A 55 2.48 -14.03 13.37
C GLY A 55 3.00 -13.59 12.00
N GLU A 56 4.21 -14.04 11.67
CA GLU A 56 4.98 -13.57 10.52
C GLU A 56 4.25 -13.74 9.18
N ALA A 57 3.64 -14.89 8.94
CA ALA A 57 2.95 -15.17 7.68
C ALA A 57 1.74 -14.23 7.43
N LEU A 58 1.00 -13.88 8.49
CA LEU A 58 -0.15 -12.97 8.38
C LEU A 58 0.30 -11.51 8.31
N PHE A 59 1.38 -11.16 9.00
CA PHE A 59 2.01 -9.85 8.89
C PHE A 59 2.53 -9.60 7.47
N ASP A 60 3.26 -10.56 6.89
CA ASP A 60 3.73 -10.49 5.51
C ASP A 60 2.58 -10.38 4.50
N LYS A 61 1.45 -11.04 4.77
CA LYS A 61 0.28 -10.99 3.89
C LYS A 61 -0.52 -9.69 3.98
N TYR A 62 -0.64 -9.09 5.16
CA TYR A 62 -1.59 -7.98 5.39
C TYR A 62 -0.92 -6.63 5.67
N ILE A 63 0.29 -6.61 6.22
CA ILE A 63 0.97 -5.38 6.63
C ILE A 63 2.03 -4.98 5.63
N ASN A 64 2.84 -5.94 5.15
CA ASN A 64 3.90 -5.61 4.19
C ASN A 64 3.42 -5.09 2.82
N PRO A 65 2.22 -5.44 2.32
CA PRO A 65 1.65 -4.84 1.10
C PRO A 65 1.08 -3.43 1.27
N LEU A 66 1.04 -2.89 2.49
CA LEU A 66 0.49 -1.55 2.73
C LEU A 66 1.28 -0.49 1.96
N GLU A 67 0.55 0.46 1.39
CA GLU A 67 1.17 1.59 0.70
C GLU A 67 1.82 2.52 1.73
N ASN A 68 1.10 2.83 2.81
CA ASN A 68 1.56 3.74 3.83
C ASN A 68 0.85 3.57 5.18
N VAL A 69 1.52 3.95 6.27
CA VAL A 69 0.93 4.10 7.61
C VAL A 69 1.43 5.40 8.22
N ASN A 70 0.51 6.17 8.81
CA ASN A 70 0.80 7.42 9.52
C ASN A 70 0.25 7.35 10.94
N LEU A 71 1.07 7.77 11.91
CA LEU A 71 0.71 7.89 13.32
C LEU A 71 0.72 9.37 13.72
N SER A 72 -0.35 9.81 14.38
CA SER A 72 -0.47 11.17 14.92
C SER A 72 -1.24 11.13 16.23
N GLY A 73 -0.56 11.39 17.35
CA GLY A 73 -1.13 11.28 18.69
C GLY A 73 -1.75 9.89 18.94
N SER A 74 -3.03 9.86 19.34
CA SER A 74 -3.80 8.61 19.55
C SER A 74 -4.56 8.15 18.29
N SER A 75 -4.10 8.54 17.10
CA SER A 75 -4.76 8.22 15.82
C SER A 75 -3.79 7.63 14.81
N LEU A 76 -4.23 6.58 14.12
CA LEU A 76 -3.49 5.90 13.06
C LEU A 76 -4.30 5.93 11.75
N ILE A 77 -3.63 6.27 10.65
CA ILE A 77 -4.19 6.15 9.29
C ILE A 77 -3.38 5.09 8.54
N ILE A 78 -4.07 4.12 7.96
CA ILE A 78 -3.49 3.05 7.15
C ILE A 78 -4.00 3.19 5.71
N LEU A 79 -3.08 3.26 4.75
CA LEU A 79 -3.36 3.20 3.32
C LEU A 79 -3.12 1.77 2.83
N ALA A 80 -4.20 1.04 2.58
CA ALA A 80 -4.16 -0.35 2.16
C ALA A 80 -4.02 -0.53 0.64
N GLY A 81 -4.38 0.50 -0.15
CA GLY A 81 -4.40 0.44 -1.62
C GLY A 81 -5.50 -0.44 -2.23
N GLN A 82 -5.77 -1.61 -1.63
CA GLN A 82 -6.77 -2.58 -2.11
C GLN A 82 -7.96 -2.70 -1.14
N GLU A 83 -9.17 -2.66 -1.68
CA GLU A 83 -10.39 -2.74 -0.86
C GLU A 83 -10.56 -4.08 -0.11
N LYS A 84 -10.11 -5.18 -0.73
CA LYS A 84 -10.09 -6.49 -0.05
C LYS A 84 -9.18 -6.49 1.17
N LEU A 85 -8.03 -5.81 1.06
CA LEU A 85 -7.07 -5.70 2.15
C LEU A 85 -7.64 -4.81 3.27
N ARG A 86 -8.23 -3.66 2.92
CA ARG A 86 -8.96 -2.81 3.88
C ARG A 86 -10.01 -3.61 4.65
N THR A 87 -10.84 -4.37 3.95
CA THR A 87 -11.91 -5.16 4.56
C THR A 87 -11.35 -6.16 5.58
N ALA A 88 -10.27 -6.87 5.23
CA ALA A 88 -9.61 -7.80 6.15
C ALA A 88 -9.03 -7.09 7.39
N LEU A 89 -8.40 -5.94 7.20
CA LEU A 89 -7.80 -5.16 8.30
C LEU A 89 -8.87 -4.65 9.27
N VAL A 90 -9.98 -4.11 8.74
CA VAL A 90 -11.08 -3.58 9.56
C VAL A 90 -11.84 -4.70 10.28
N SER A 91 -12.18 -5.78 9.59
CA SER A 91 -13.02 -6.84 10.16
C SER A 91 -12.31 -7.72 11.18
N ARG A 92 -11.02 -8.01 10.98
CA ARG A 92 -10.29 -9.00 11.78
C ARG A 92 -9.17 -8.41 12.63
N TRP A 93 -8.45 -7.43 12.11
CA TRP A 93 -7.18 -6.99 12.69
C TRP A 93 -7.26 -5.67 13.43
N LEU A 94 -8.36 -4.92 13.30
CA LEU A 94 -8.52 -3.60 13.89
C LEU A 94 -8.23 -3.55 15.41
N PRO A 95 -8.71 -4.50 16.25
CA PRO A 95 -8.41 -4.47 17.68
C PRO A 95 -6.93 -4.71 17.96
N VAL A 96 -6.29 -5.61 17.21
CA VAL A 96 -4.87 -5.95 17.36
C VAL A 96 -3.99 -4.78 16.94
N ILE A 97 -4.35 -4.09 15.86
CA ILE A 97 -3.67 -2.88 15.39
C ILE A 97 -3.75 -1.77 16.44
N LYS A 98 -4.94 -1.51 17.00
CA LYS A 98 -5.11 -0.52 18.07
C LYS A 98 -4.22 -0.83 19.28
N ALA A 99 -4.21 -2.09 19.72
CA ALA A 99 -3.39 -2.52 20.85
C ALA A 99 -1.88 -2.41 20.55
N ALA A 100 -1.45 -2.81 19.36
CA ALA A 100 -0.03 -2.79 18.98
C ALA A 100 0.53 -1.36 18.92
N PHE A 101 -0.23 -0.42 18.37
CA PHE A 101 0.18 0.98 18.26
C PHE A 101 -0.23 1.85 19.46
N ASN A 102 -0.97 1.31 20.43
CA ASN A 102 -1.51 2.04 21.57
C ASN A 102 -2.29 3.30 21.16
N VAL A 103 -3.25 3.13 20.24
CA VAL A 103 -4.09 4.20 19.68
C VAL A 103 -5.57 3.93 19.90
N ASP A 104 -6.34 5.00 20.14
CA ASP A 104 -7.78 4.91 20.30
C ASP A 104 -8.48 4.76 18.95
N ASN A 105 -7.96 5.44 17.93
CA ASN A 105 -8.58 5.57 16.62
C ASN A 105 -7.68 5.02 15.51
N VAL A 106 -8.26 4.17 14.66
CA VAL A 106 -7.60 3.64 13.47
C VAL A 106 -8.55 3.83 12.30
N ARG A 107 -8.10 4.54 11.26
CA ARG A 107 -8.79 4.66 9.98
C ARG A 107 -8.02 3.90 8.92
N VAL A 108 -8.69 2.92 8.30
CA VAL A 108 -8.12 2.18 7.16
C VAL A 108 -8.79 2.70 5.89
N VAL A 109 -7.97 3.24 5.00
CA VAL A 109 -8.37 3.71 3.68
C VAL A 109 -7.98 2.64 2.67
N GLY A 110 -8.96 2.23 1.87
CA GLY A 110 -8.82 1.27 0.79
C GLY A 110 -8.89 2.03 -0.52
N GLY A 111 -8.49 1.37 -1.59
CA GLY A 111 -8.65 1.87 -2.94
C GLY A 111 -9.36 0.85 -3.81
N GLY A 112 -10.26 1.34 -4.64
CA GLY A 112 -10.52 0.75 -5.95
C GLY A 112 -9.40 1.18 -6.90
N ARG A 113 -8.96 0.29 -7.80
CA ARG A 113 -8.03 0.65 -8.88
C ARG A 113 -8.52 1.94 -9.56
N GLY A 114 -7.74 3.03 -9.47
CA GLY A 114 -8.08 4.31 -10.09
C GLY A 114 -8.75 5.36 -9.20
N GLY A 115 -8.78 5.20 -7.88
CA GLY A 115 -9.25 6.26 -6.96
C GLY A 115 -10.77 6.46 -6.91
N VAL A 116 -11.55 5.53 -7.49
CA VAL A 116 -13.02 5.65 -7.60
C VAL A 116 -13.74 5.50 -6.24
N ASP A 117 -13.13 4.79 -5.28
CA ASP A 117 -13.78 4.46 -4.00
C ASP A 117 -13.23 5.26 -2.80
N ALA A 118 -12.42 6.30 -3.04
CA ALA A 118 -11.88 7.16 -1.99
C ALA A 118 -12.82 8.35 -1.68
N TYR A 119 -14.08 8.06 -1.33
CA TYR A 119 -15.03 9.06 -0.80
C TYR A 119 -15.83 8.50 0.38
#